data_AF-A0AAV0VTQ0-F1
#
_entry.id   AF-A0AAV0VTQ0-F1
#
_cell.length_a   1.000
_cell.length_b   1.000
_cell.length_c   1.000
_cell.angle_alpha   90.00
_cell.angle_beta   90.00
_cell.angle_gamma   90.00
#
_symmetry.space_group_name_H-M   'P 1'
#
loop_
_entity.id
_entity.type
_entity.pdbx_description
1 polymer ?
#
loop_
_entity_poly.entity_id
_entity_poly.type
_entity_poly.pdbx_seq_one_letter_code
_entity_poly.pdbx_strand_id
1 'polypeptide(L)'
;MELIEIQNDSNLKNKFNDVGVPDFYSFVPTRYVEIRRFASKIISMFSSTYQCEQLFPLMNSNKSPVRSRLTDTHLNAVLKVASSNNMSPEIEKLVGEKRCQISSKKNY
;
A
#
# COMPACT_ATOMS: atom_id res chain seq x y z
N MET A 1 -0.81 -34.58 -7.43
CA MET A 1 0.04 -33.40 -7.73
C MET A 1 -0.86 -32.19 -7.56
N GLU A 2 -0.53 -31.27 -6.66
CA GLU A 2 -1.46 -30.23 -6.18
C GLU A 2 -2.17 -29.46 -7.30
N LEU A 3 -1.44 -29.08 -8.37
CA LEU A 3 -2.01 -28.34 -9.50
C LEU A 3 -3.12 -29.13 -10.22
N ILE A 4 -2.89 -30.41 -10.47
CA ILE A 4 -3.86 -31.29 -11.15
C ILE A 4 -5.12 -31.44 -10.29
N GLU A 5 -4.95 -31.58 -8.97
CA GLU A 5 -6.07 -31.70 -8.04
C GLU A 5 -6.90 -30.42 -7.98
N ILE A 6 -6.25 -29.25 -7.96
CA ILE A 6 -6.92 -27.95 -7.98
C ILE A 6 -7.66 -27.73 -9.30
N GLN A 7 -7.06 -28.10 -10.44
CA GLN A 7 -7.68 -27.94 -11.76
C GLN A 7 -8.90 -28.85 -11.98
N ASN A 8 -8.91 -30.01 -11.32
CA ASN A 8 -10.02 -30.96 -11.36
C ASN A 8 -11.11 -30.67 -10.31
N ASP A 9 -10.88 -29.71 -9.40
CA ASP A 9 -11.88 -29.29 -8.42
C ASP A 9 -12.79 -28.21 -9.02
N SER A 10 -14.01 -28.59 -9.35
CA SER A 10 -15.03 -27.69 -9.92
C SER A 10 -15.33 -26.49 -9.02
N ASN A 11 -15.28 -26.64 -7.69
CA ASN A 11 -15.54 -25.54 -6.77
C ASN A 11 -14.40 -24.51 -6.82
N LEU A 12 -13.15 -24.99 -6.79
CA LEU A 12 -11.99 -24.11 -6.92
C LEU A 12 -11.95 -23.44 -8.30
N LYS A 13 -12.31 -24.16 -9.37
CA LYS A 13 -12.38 -23.59 -10.71
C LYS A 13 -13.46 -22.51 -10.83
N ASN A 14 -14.64 -22.75 -10.27
CA ASN A 14 -15.69 -21.74 -10.20
C ASN A 14 -15.24 -20.54 -9.36
N LYS A 15 -14.57 -20.78 -8.23
CA LYS A 15 -14.07 -19.70 -7.39
C LYS A 15 -13.00 -18.86 -8.09
N PHE A 16 -12.11 -19.50 -8.83
CA PHE A 16 -11.12 -18.81 -9.65
C PHE A 16 -11.78 -17.87 -10.65
N ASN A 17 -12.85 -18.30 -11.32
CA ASN A 17 -13.60 -17.47 -12.27
C ASN A 17 -14.38 -16.34 -11.59
N ASP A 18 -14.82 -16.53 -10.34
CA ASP A 18 -15.56 -15.55 -9.54
C ASP A 18 -14.65 -14.42 -9.02
N VAL A 19 -13.50 -14.76 -8.39
CA VAL A 19 -12.65 -13.75 -7.72
C VAL A 19 -11.37 -13.38 -8.49
N GLY A 20 -10.90 -14.23 -9.39
CA GLY A 20 -9.65 -14.01 -10.12
C GLY A 20 -8.38 -13.99 -9.25
N VAL A 21 -7.28 -13.53 -9.83
CA VAL A 21 -5.97 -13.35 -9.17
C VAL A 21 -5.87 -11.90 -8.67
N PRO A 22 -5.28 -11.63 -7.49
CA PRO A 22 -4.62 -12.57 -6.57
C PRO A 22 -5.56 -13.27 -5.58
N ASP A 23 -6.79 -12.80 -5.43
CA ASP A 23 -7.68 -13.17 -4.32
C ASP A 23 -8.00 -14.67 -4.26
N PHE A 24 -8.02 -15.37 -5.39
CA PHE A 24 -8.21 -16.82 -5.48
C PHE A 24 -7.32 -17.61 -4.51
N TYR A 25 -6.04 -17.22 -4.36
CA TYR A 25 -5.08 -17.98 -3.56
C TYR A 25 -5.38 -17.93 -2.05
N SER A 26 -6.21 -17.00 -1.59
CA SER A 26 -6.73 -16.98 -0.21
C SER A 26 -7.76 -18.09 0.06
N PHE A 27 -8.42 -18.59 -0.99
CA PHE A 27 -9.44 -19.65 -0.92
C PHE A 27 -8.87 -21.05 -1.17
N VAL A 28 -7.59 -21.16 -1.57
CA VAL A 28 -6.93 -22.45 -1.78
C VAL A 28 -6.73 -23.16 -0.42
N PRO A 29 -7.21 -24.41 -0.26
CA PRO A 29 -7.07 -25.17 0.97
C PRO A 29 -5.63 -25.28 1.46
N THR A 30 -5.45 -25.31 2.79
CA THR A 30 -4.13 -25.34 3.45
C THR A 30 -3.30 -26.59 3.11
N ARG A 31 -3.93 -27.67 2.66
CA ARG A 31 -3.26 -28.89 2.18
C ARG A 31 -2.40 -28.67 0.92
N TYR A 32 -2.67 -27.63 0.15
CA TYR A 32 -1.92 -27.29 -1.07
C TYR A 32 -0.80 -26.29 -0.75
N VAL A 33 0.21 -26.75 -0.02
CA VAL A 33 1.25 -25.90 0.57
C VAL A 33 2.14 -25.29 -0.51
N GLU A 34 2.53 -26.07 -1.51
CA GLU A 34 3.49 -25.62 -2.52
C GLU A 34 2.87 -24.59 -3.46
N ILE A 35 1.62 -24.78 -3.88
CA ILE A 35 0.90 -23.78 -4.67
C ILE A 35 0.73 -22.47 -3.89
N ARG A 36 0.31 -22.53 -2.62
CA ARG A 36 0.14 -21.32 -1.81
C ARG A 36 1.46 -20.59 -1.61
N ARG A 37 2.54 -21.33 -1.34
CA ARG A 37 3.89 -20.76 -1.20
C ARG A 37 4.37 -20.12 -2.50
N PHE A 38 4.16 -20.77 -3.64
CA PHE A 38 4.52 -20.23 -4.95
C PHE A 38 3.74 -18.95 -5.25
N ALA A 39 2.42 -18.98 -5.06
CA ALA A 39 1.57 -17.81 -5.26
C ALA A 39 1.99 -16.62 -4.39
N SER A 40 2.23 -16.85 -3.10
CA SER A 40 2.70 -15.79 -2.20
C SER A 40 4.00 -15.15 -2.68
N LYS A 41 4.96 -15.94 -3.19
CA LYS A 41 6.21 -15.39 -3.76
C LYS A 41 5.93 -14.53 -4.99
N ILE A 42 5.13 -15.03 -5.92
CA ILE A 42 4.79 -14.32 -7.17
C ILE A 42 4.05 -13.01 -6.86
N ILE A 43 3.00 -13.06 -6.05
CA ILE A 43 2.20 -11.90 -5.65
C ILE A 43 3.05 -10.86 -4.92
N SER A 44 3.96 -11.30 -4.04
CA SER A 44 4.87 -10.40 -3.33
C SER A 44 5.82 -9.68 -4.28
N MET A 45 6.39 -10.39 -5.27
CA MET A 45 7.25 -9.78 -6.29
C MET A 45 6.49 -8.72 -7.08
N PHE A 46 5.32 -9.06 -7.63
CA PHE A 46 4.51 -8.11 -8.40
C PHE A 46 4.12 -6.87 -7.58
N SER A 47 3.69 -7.07 -6.34
CA SER A 47 3.30 -5.97 -5.46
C SER A 47 4.49 -5.03 -5.18
N SER A 48 5.68 -5.59 -4.90
CA SER A 48 6.87 -4.77 -4.66
C SER A 48 7.33 -3.99 -5.90
N THR A 49 7.30 -4.62 -7.07
CA THR A 49 7.70 -3.96 -8.32
C THR A 49 6.74 -2.84 -8.68
N TYR A 50 5.43 -3.10 -8.61
CA TYR A 50 4.41 -2.08 -8.88
C TYR A 50 4.53 -0.89 -7.91
N GLN A 51 4.67 -1.15 -6.60
CA GLN A 51 4.85 -0.08 -5.62
C GLN A 51 6.11 0.73 -5.89
N CYS A 52 7.23 0.08 -6.22
CA CYS A 52 8.45 0.78 -6.62
C CYS A 52 8.21 1.67 -7.84
N GLU A 53 7.62 1.15 -8.91
CA GLU A 53 7.31 1.90 -10.14
C GLU A 53 6.41 3.11 -9.88
N GLN A 54 5.42 2.98 -8.99
CA GLN A 54 4.55 4.10 -8.60
C GLN A 54 5.28 5.14 -7.73
N LEU A 55 6.21 4.71 -6.87
CA LEU A 55 6.91 5.59 -5.93
C LEU A 55 8.14 6.27 -6.53
N PHE A 56 8.81 5.69 -7.52
CA PHE A 56 10.01 6.26 -8.14
C PHE A 56 9.77 7.66 -8.75
N PRO A 57 8.72 7.89 -9.57
CA PRO A 57 8.40 9.21 -10.11
C PRO A 57 8.11 10.24 -9.03
N LEU A 58 7.44 9.82 -7.95
CA LEU A 58 7.17 10.67 -6.79
C LEU A 58 8.47 11.08 -6.08
N MET A 59 9.39 10.14 -5.88
CA MET A 59 10.70 10.44 -5.29
C MET A 59 11.50 11.41 -6.15
N ASN A 60 11.49 11.25 -7.48
CA ASN A 60 12.17 12.16 -8.41
C ASN A 60 11.58 13.57 -8.35
N SER A 61 10.25 13.69 -8.23
CA SER A 61 9.57 14.98 -8.08
C SER A 61 9.91 15.66 -6.75
N ASN A 62 10.08 14.87 -5.68
CA ASN A 62 10.48 15.39 -4.38
C ASN A 62 11.97 15.78 -4.35
N LYS A 63 12.85 14.95 -4.92
CA LYS A 63 14.30 15.23 -5.10
C LYS A 63 14.54 16.04 -6.36
N SER A 64 14.09 17.29 -6.37
CA SER A 64 14.37 18.24 -7.45
C SER A 64 15.55 19.15 -7.11
N PRO A 65 16.23 19.75 -8.11
CA PRO A 65 17.33 20.71 -7.86
C PRO A 65 16.91 21.90 -6.98
N VAL A 66 15.64 22.30 -7.05
CA VAL A 66 15.06 23.37 -6.23
C VAL A 66 14.82 22.94 -4.76
N ARG A 67 14.88 21.65 -4.45
CA ARG A 67 14.62 21.07 -3.12
C ARG A 67 15.82 20.28 -2.60
N SER A 68 16.98 20.92 -2.58
CA SER A 68 18.28 20.33 -2.22
C SER A 68 18.48 19.97 -0.74
N ARG A 69 17.53 20.32 0.15
CA ARG A 69 17.63 20.11 1.62
C ARG A 69 16.88 18.87 2.13
N LEU A 70 16.47 17.97 1.26
CA LEU A 70 15.80 16.73 1.67
C LEU A 70 16.80 15.74 2.25
N THR A 71 16.56 15.33 3.50
CA THR A 71 17.26 14.24 4.17
C THR A 71 16.51 12.92 3.93
N ASP A 72 17.15 11.80 4.27
CA ASP A 72 16.51 10.49 4.22
C ASP A 72 15.29 10.38 5.14
N THR A 73 15.28 11.13 6.26
CA THR A 73 14.11 11.20 7.15
C THR A 73 12.90 11.83 6.46
N HIS A 74 13.10 12.89 5.67
CA HIS A 74 12.02 13.49 4.88
C HIS A 74 11.52 12.53 3.80
N LEU A 75 12.42 11.85 3.11
CA LEU A 75 12.08 10.92 2.04
C LEU A 75 11.28 9.72 2.58
N ASN A 76 11.70 9.17 3.72
CA ASN A 76 10.99 8.10 4.41
C ASN A 76 9.57 8.53 4.80
N ALA A 77 9.39 9.77 5.28
CA ALA A 77 8.07 10.29 5.61
C ALA A 77 7.18 10.41 4.35
N VAL A 78 7.72 10.90 3.24
CA VAL A 78 6.99 10.99 1.96
C VAL A 78 6.55 9.60 1.48
N LEU A 79 7.45 8.62 1.49
CA LEU A 79 7.14 7.25 1.09
C LEU A 79 6.03 6.65 1.96
N LYS A 80 6.08 6.83 3.29
CA LYS A 80 5.03 6.34 4.21
C LYS A 80 3.66 6.90 3.90
N VAL A 81 3.57 8.19 3.59
CA VAL A 81 2.30 8.82 3.22
C VAL A 81 1.83 8.32 1.86
N ALA A 82 2.73 8.24 0.88
CA ALA A 82 2.40 7.84 -0.48
C ALA A 82 1.99 6.37 -0.63
N SER A 83 2.60 5.47 0.14
CA SER A 83 2.27 4.03 0.13
C SER A 83 1.07 3.68 1.00
N SER A 84 0.51 4.64 1.75
CA SER A 84 -0.64 4.38 2.62
C SER A 84 -1.96 4.51 1.87
N ASN A 85 -2.69 3.41 1.73
CA ASN A 85 -3.98 3.40 1.02
C ASN A 85 -5.11 4.10 1.81
N ASN A 86 -4.97 4.24 3.14
CA ASN A 86 -6.03 4.67 4.06
C ASN A 86 -5.55 5.66 5.13
N MET A 87 -4.66 6.58 4.79
CA MET A 87 -4.29 7.67 5.71
C MET A 87 -5.22 8.86 5.51
N SER A 88 -6.22 9.01 6.38
CA SER A 88 -7.00 10.24 6.48
C SER A 88 -6.33 11.16 7.51
N PRO A 89 -6.02 12.42 7.18
CA PRO A 89 -5.60 13.37 8.20
C PRO A 89 -6.77 13.62 9.17
N GLU A 90 -6.55 13.44 10.47
CA GLU A 90 -7.53 13.76 11.52
C GLU A 90 -7.65 15.30 11.70
N ILE A 91 -8.01 16.00 10.63
CA ILE A 91 -8.01 17.48 10.56
C ILE A 91 -8.94 18.07 11.63
N GLU A 92 -10.14 17.51 11.80
CA GLU A 92 -11.13 18.02 12.75
C GLU A 92 -10.61 18.01 14.19
N LYS A 93 -9.95 16.90 14.57
CA LYS A 93 -9.33 16.76 15.89
C LYS A 93 -8.20 17.76 16.08
N LEU A 94 -7.31 17.89 15.09
CA LEU A 94 -6.20 18.86 15.12
C LEU A 94 -6.71 20.30 15.24
N VAL A 95 -7.79 20.64 14.54
CA VAL A 95 -8.43 21.96 14.62
C VAL A 95 -9.06 22.18 16.00
N GLY A 96 -9.75 21.17 16.55
CA GLY A 96 -10.34 21.23 17.88
C GLY A 96 -9.30 21.38 19.01
N GLU A 97 -8.13 20.76 18.86
CA GLU A 97 -7.03 20.86 19.84
C GLU A 97 -6.18 22.14 19.68
N LYS A 98 -6.29 22.83 18.53
CA LYS A 98 -5.47 24.01 18.26
C LYS A 98 -5.89 25.18 19.14
N ARG A 99 -4.99 25.59 20.05
CA ARG A 99 -5.12 26.89 20.74
C ARG A 99 -4.75 28.03 19.79
N CYS A 100 -5.75 28.77 19.32
CA CYS A 100 -5.55 29.99 18.55
C CYS A 100 -4.84 31.04 19.41
N GLN A 101 -3.70 31.54 18.94
CA GLN A 101 -3.10 32.75 19.51
C GLN A 101 -3.87 33.95 18.97
N ILE A 102 -4.65 34.58 19.84
CA ILE A 102 -5.39 35.79 19.50
C ILE A 102 -4.44 36.97 19.73
N SER A 103 -4.11 37.70 18.67
CA SER A 103 -3.35 38.94 18.79
C SER A 103 -4.23 40.00 19.46
N SER A 104 -3.78 40.54 20.59
CA SER A 104 -4.47 41.62 21.30
C SER A 104 -4.37 42.92 20.50
N LYS A 105 -5.51 43.58 20.23
CA LYS A 105 -5.52 44.96 19.72
C LYS A 105 -4.95 45.89 20.80
N LYS A 106 -3.89 46.64 20.46
CA LYS A 106 -3.45 47.79 21.26
C LYS A 106 -4.56 48.85 21.19
N ASN A 107 -5.20 49.12 22.32
CA ASN A 107 -6.03 50.31 22.49
C ASN A 107 -5.07 51.50 22.55
N TYR A 108 -5.14 52.37 21.54
CA TYR A 108 -4.53 53.70 21.54
C TYR A 108 -5.35 54.64 22.42
#